data_AF-A0A285INR1-F1
#
_entry.id   AF-A0A285INR1-F1
#
_cell.length_a   1.000
_cell.length_b   1.000
_cell.length_c   1.000
_cell.angle_alpha   90.00
_cell.angle_beta   90.00
_cell.angle_gamma   90.00
#
_symmetry.space_group_name_H-M   'P 1'
#
loop_
_entity.id
_entity.type
_entity.pdbx_description
1 polymer ?
#
loop_
_entity_poly.entity_id
_entity_poly.type
_entity_poly.pdbx_seq_one_letter_code
_entity_poly.pdbx_strand_id
1 'polypeptide(L)'
;MVDLSAALDHGVPPLPATLPVGRKVIAAAGVWGDYGAVVVLSRDDEEDHDLLDDVYLLGRAADGSWQHPYGSSGSVMPEEVLRRPASPPPGWRGEHLLDLSAQLSIVGGRWLTELTVLATTEVTTVEVTYGGESITVPVPPSGLITLPGLIRSVDDVARFRGFDDSGALRGMRSYLPLTESDRRHGWPTESFWTVIE
;
A
#
# COMPACT_ATOMS: atom_id res chain seq x y z
N MET A 1 -21.33 1.86 2.77
CA MET A 1 -20.16 2.27 3.59
C MET A 1 -19.27 1.05 3.69
N VAL A 2 -17.98 1.18 3.40
CA VAL A 2 -17.01 0.09 3.55
C VAL A 2 -16.61 -0.02 5.02
N ASP A 3 -16.49 -1.25 5.55
CA ASP A 3 -16.10 -1.49 6.94
C ASP A 3 -14.58 -1.73 7.01
N LEU A 4 -13.84 -0.67 7.37
CA LEU A 4 -12.38 -0.67 7.38
C LEU A 4 -11.82 -1.55 8.49
N SER A 5 -12.47 -1.57 9.66
CA SER A 5 -12.03 -2.36 10.81
C SER A 5 -12.18 -3.86 10.53
N ALA A 6 -13.31 -4.25 9.93
CA ALA A 6 -13.49 -5.64 9.51
C ALA A 6 -12.42 -6.09 8.51
N ALA A 7 -11.97 -5.22 7.61
CA ALA A 7 -10.91 -5.56 6.66
C ALA A 7 -9.54 -5.76 7.33
N LEU A 8 -9.23 -5.00 8.37
CA LEU A 8 -8.00 -5.19 9.15
C LEU A 8 -8.04 -6.47 9.99
N ASP A 9 -9.22 -6.83 10.52
CA ASP A 9 -9.36 -7.99 11.40
C ASP A 9 -9.56 -9.32 10.65
N HIS A 10 -10.13 -9.27 9.44
CA HIS A 10 -10.55 -10.46 8.70
C HIS A 10 -9.99 -10.56 7.28
N GLY A 11 -9.21 -9.56 6.86
CA GLY A 11 -8.69 -9.46 5.50
C GLY A 11 -9.72 -8.90 4.52
N VAL A 12 -9.30 -8.82 3.26
CA VAL A 12 -10.04 -8.15 2.20
C VAL A 12 -10.72 -9.17 1.29
N PRO A 13 -11.98 -8.94 0.88
CA PRO A 13 -12.61 -9.79 -0.13
C PRO A 13 -11.89 -9.71 -1.49
N PRO A 14 -12.06 -10.70 -2.38
CA PRO A 14 -11.54 -10.61 -3.74
C PRO A 14 -12.06 -9.36 -4.46
N LEU A 15 -11.16 -8.70 -5.19
CA LEU A 15 -11.53 -7.56 -6.03
C LEU A 15 -12.43 -7.99 -7.20
N PRO A 16 -13.38 -7.15 -7.62
CA PRO A 16 -14.12 -7.39 -8.84
C PRO A 16 -13.24 -7.12 -10.07
N ALA A 17 -13.46 -7.86 -11.16
CA ALA A 17 -12.71 -7.66 -12.41
C ALA A 17 -12.97 -6.29 -13.08
N THR A 18 -14.05 -5.62 -12.68
CA THR A 18 -14.41 -4.25 -13.05
C THR A 18 -15.04 -3.55 -11.85
N LEU A 19 -14.77 -2.26 -11.68
CA LEU A 19 -15.37 -1.43 -10.63
C LEU A 19 -16.31 -0.40 -11.27
N PRO A 20 -17.64 -0.49 -11.10
CA PRO A 20 -18.56 0.50 -11.64
C PRO A 20 -18.37 1.89 -11.01
N VAL A 21 -18.68 2.94 -11.78
CA VAL A 21 -18.69 4.34 -11.30
C VAL A 21 -19.52 4.48 -10.02
N GLY A 22 -19.01 5.24 -9.05
CA GLY A 22 -19.68 5.48 -7.77
C GLY A 22 -19.68 4.29 -6.80
N ARG A 23 -19.05 3.17 -7.15
CA ARG A 23 -18.82 2.05 -6.22
C ARG A 23 -17.45 2.18 -5.57
N LYS A 24 -17.40 1.82 -4.27
CA LYS A 24 -16.17 1.69 -3.49
C LYS A 24 -15.94 0.24 -3.09
N VAL A 25 -14.70 -0.21 -3.13
CA VAL A 25 -14.27 -1.53 -2.66
C VAL A 25 -12.99 -1.42 -1.85
N ILE A 26 -12.83 -2.24 -0.83
CA ILE A 26 -11.54 -2.36 -0.13
C ILE A 26 -10.65 -3.24 -1.01
N ALA A 27 -9.46 -2.76 -1.34
CA ALA A 27 -8.53 -3.44 -2.26
C ALA A 27 -7.34 -4.08 -1.56
N ALA A 28 -6.88 -3.47 -0.47
CA ALA A 28 -5.87 -4.03 0.40
C ALA A 28 -6.09 -3.53 1.83
N ALA A 29 -5.71 -4.37 2.78
CA ALA A 29 -5.64 -4.02 4.18
C ALA A 29 -4.46 -4.77 4.80
N GLY A 30 -3.71 -4.10 5.66
CA GLY A 30 -2.57 -4.70 6.33
C GLY A 30 -2.29 -4.06 7.67
N VAL A 31 -1.66 -4.84 8.54
CA VAL A 31 -1.40 -4.47 9.93
C VAL A 31 0.09 -4.65 10.21
N TRP A 32 0.69 -3.65 10.86
CA TRP A 32 2.03 -3.75 11.41
C TRP A 32 2.04 -3.16 12.82
N GLY A 33 2.25 -4.04 13.81
CA GLY A 33 2.17 -3.65 15.22
C GLY A 33 0.78 -3.12 15.58
N ASP A 34 0.74 -1.91 16.11
CA ASP A 34 -0.49 -1.24 16.56
C ASP A 34 -1.15 -0.38 15.47
N TYR A 35 -0.72 -0.50 14.22
CA TYR A 35 -1.23 0.32 13.13
C TYR A 35 -1.81 -0.54 12.01
N GLY A 36 -2.82 0.00 11.34
CA GLY A 36 -3.45 -0.56 10.16
C GLY A 36 -3.41 0.42 8.98
N ALA A 37 -3.30 -0.11 7.77
CA ALA A 37 -3.47 0.61 6.53
C ALA A 37 -4.58 -0.07 5.72
N VAL A 38 -5.47 0.71 5.10
CA VAL A 38 -6.54 0.22 4.24
C VAL A 38 -6.59 1.06 2.98
N VAL A 39 -6.50 0.41 1.82
CA VAL A 39 -6.66 1.04 0.50
C VAL A 39 -8.08 0.76 0.01
N VAL A 40 -8.82 1.82 -0.29
CA VAL A 40 -10.16 1.74 -0.85
C VAL A 40 -10.12 2.24 -2.28
N LEU A 41 -10.53 1.43 -3.23
CA LEU A 41 -10.65 1.86 -4.62
C LEU A 41 -12.05 2.40 -4.90
N SER A 42 -12.11 3.43 -5.73
CA SER A 42 -13.33 3.95 -6.32
C SER A 42 -13.11 4.27 -7.79
N ARG A 43 -14.18 4.27 -8.58
CA ARG A 43 -14.12 4.80 -9.94
C ARG A 43 -14.78 6.17 -9.97
N ASP A 44 -14.03 7.14 -10.48
CA ASP A 44 -14.48 8.51 -10.58
C ASP A 44 -15.69 8.64 -11.51
N ASP A 45 -16.56 9.62 -11.23
CA ASP A 45 -17.74 9.92 -12.03
C ASP A 45 -17.51 10.98 -13.13
N GLU A 46 -16.30 11.55 -13.18
CA GLU A 46 -15.83 12.45 -14.25
C GLU A 46 -15.46 11.72 -15.56
N GLU A 47 -15.13 12.48 -16.62
CA GLU A 47 -15.07 12.01 -18.03
C GLU A 47 -14.11 10.84 -18.28
N ASP A 48 -12.99 10.77 -17.56
CA ASP A 48 -11.97 9.74 -17.79
C ASP A 48 -12.21 8.44 -17.00
N HIS A 49 -13.16 8.46 -16.05
CA HIS A 49 -13.54 7.30 -15.23
C HIS A 49 -12.35 6.57 -14.61
N ASP A 50 -11.36 7.34 -14.14
CA ASP A 50 -10.14 6.82 -13.57
C ASP A 50 -10.41 5.99 -12.31
N LEU A 51 -9.54 5.00 -12.10
CA LEU A 51 -9.51 4.24 -10.87
C LEU A 51 -8.73 5.04 -9.84
N LEU A 52 -9.42 5.50 -8.80
CA LEU A 52 -8.83 6.26 -7.70
C LEU A 52 -8.67 5.38 -6.47
N ASP A 53 -7.69 5.70 -5.63
CA ASP A 53 -7.63 5.19 -4.27
C ASP A 53 -8.00 6.26 -3.23
N ASP A 54 -8.46 5.80 -2.07
CA ASP A 54 -8.43 6.51 -0.79
C ASP A 54 -7.63 5.63 0.17
N VAL A 55 -6.67 6.19 0.89
CA VAL A 55 -5.92 5.46 1.91
C VAL A 55 -6.36 5.89 3.30
N TYR A 56 -6.57 4.90 4.16
CA TYR A 56 -6.94 5.08 5.56
C TYR A 56 -5.86 4.49 6.44
N LEU A 57 -5.31 5.32 7.33
CA LEU A 57 -4.38 4.90 8.38
C LEU A 57 -5.10 4.89 9.73
N LEU A 58 -4.98 3.77 10.43
CA LEU A 58 -5.68 3.49 11.69
C LEU A 58 -4.69 3.15 12.79
N GLY A 59 -4.98 3.61 13.99
CA GLY A 59 -4.26 3.23 15.21
C GLY A 59 -5.11 2.28 16.04
N ARG A 60 -4.46 1.39 16.78
CA ARG A 60 -5.13 0.49 17.71
C ARG A 60 -5.23 1.14 19.08
N ALA A 61 -6.42 1.13 19.66
CA ALA A 61 -6.65 1.56 21.03
C ALA A 61 -6.15 0.50 22.03
N ALA A 62 -6.04 0.89 23.30
CA ALA A 62 -5.59 -0.01 24.37
C ALA A 62 -6.51 -1.21 24.61
N ASP A 63 -7.80 -1.11 24.23
CA ASP A 63 -8.76 -2.21 24.28
C ASP A 63 -8.71 -3.13 23.04
N GLY A 64 -7.79 -2.86 22.10
CA GLY A 64 -7.62 -3.61 20.87
C GLY A 64 -8.51 -3.14 19.70
N SER A 65 -9.42 -2.19 19.92
CA SER A 65 -10.28 -1.65 18.86
C SER A 65 -9.52 -0.72 17.92
N TRP A 66 -9.97 -0.64 16.67
CA TRP A 66 -9.43 0.32 15.71
C TRP A 66 -10.03 1.70 15.94
N GLN A 67 -9.16 2.71 16.08
CA GLN A 67 -9.58 4.10 16.25
C GLN A 67 -9.98 4.71 14.90
N HIS A 68 -10.80 5.77 14.98
CA HIS A 68 -11.32 6.47 13.79
C HIS A 68 -10.20 6.73 12.78
N PRO A 69 -10.42 6.39 11.50
CA PRO A 69 -9.36 6.46 10.52
C PRO A 69 -9.03 7.92 10.20
N TYR A 70 -7.74 8.18 9.98
CA TYR A 70 -7.34 9.33 9.20
C TYR A 70 -7.32 8.88 7.74
N GLY A 71 -8.28 9.36 6.97
CA GLY A 71 -8.35 9.14 5.53
C GLY A 71 -7.81 10.36 4.79
N SER A 72 -7.10 10.12 3.71
CA SER A 72 -6.82 11.17 2.73
C SER A 72 -7.09 10.61 1.34
N SER A 73 -7.50 11.50 0.42
CA SER A 73 -7.74 11.13 -0.96
C SER A 73 -6.44 10.64 -1.58
N GLY A 74 -6.50 9.48 -2.20
CA GLY A 74 -5.37 8.85 -2.87
C GLY A 74 -5.20 9.35 -4.30
N SER A 75 -4.36 8.64 -5.01
CA SER A 75 -3.86 8.93 -6.35
C SER A 75 -4.66 8.17 -7.43
N VAL A 76 -4.24 8.31 -8.68
CA VAL A 76 -4.71 7.43 -9.76
C VAL A 76 -4.00 6.07 -9.65
N MET A 77 -4.77 5.00 -9.52
CA MET A 77 -4.30 3.63 -9.47
C MET A 77 -4.31 2.97 -10.85
N PRO A 78 -3.32 2.11 -11.18
CA PRO A 78 -3.35 1.35 -12.42
C PRO A 78 -4.48 0.30 -12.41
N GLU A 79 -5.15 0.14 -13.56
CA GLU A 79 -6.23 -0.84 -13.77
C GLU A 79 -5.77 -2.29 -13.49
N GLU A 80 -4.47 -2.56 -13.65
CA GLU A 80 -3.85 -3.84 -13.33
C GLU A 80 -4.11 -4.30 -11.88
N VAL A 81 -4.38 -3.38 -10.94
CA VAL A 81 -4.77 -3.73 -9.56
C VAL A 81 -6.04 -4.57 -9.52
N LEU A 82 -7.00 -4.34 -10.42
CA LEU A 82 -8.27 -5.08 -10.44
C LEU A 82 -8.12 -6.51 -10.99
N ARG A 83 -7.04 -6.80 -11.72
CA ARG A 83 -6.86 -8.09 -12.42
C ARG A 83 -5.60 -8.85 -12.06
N ARG A 84 -4.66 -8.21 -11.35
CA ARG A 84 -3.31 -8.69 -11.03
C ARG A 84 -2.54 -9.17 -12.27
N PRO A 85 -1.46 -8.48 -12.68
CA PRO A 85 -0.77 -8.83 -13.91
C PRO A 85 -0.03 -10.17 -13.76
N ALA A 86 0.09 -10.94 -14.84
CA ALA A 86 0.85 -12.19 -14.82
C ALA A 86 2.37 -11.94 -14.78
N SER A 87 2.81 -10.96 -15.56
CA SER A 87 4.18 -10.49 -15.70
C SER A 87 4.24 -8.97 -15.59
N PRO A 88 5.41 -8.37 -15.34
CA PRO A 88 5.54 -6.91 -15.30
C PRO A 88 5.12 -6.30 -16.64
N PRO A 89 4.11 -5.40 -16.69
CA PRO A 89 3.75 -4.71 -17.91
C PRO A 89 4.86 -3.74 -18.39
N PRO A 90 4.83 -3.31 -19.66
CA PRO A 90 5.76 -2.32 -20.17
C PRO A 90 5.77 -1.04 -19.30
N GLY A 91 6.96 -0.60 -18.88
CA GLY A 91 7.12 0.56 -18.00
C GLY A 91 7.28 0.20 -16.52
N TRP A 92 6.86 -0.99 -16.09
CA TRP A 92 7.43 -1.58 -14.87
C TRP A 92 8.88 -1.92 -15.19
N ARG A 93 9.81 -1.60 -14.30
CA ARG A 93 11.26 -1.74 -14.52
C ARG A 93 11.75 -3.20 -14.56
N GLY A 94 10.98 -4.09 -15.18
CA GLY A 94 11.27 -5.51 -15.34
C GLY A 94 11.09 -6.36 -14.09
N GLU A 95 10.59 -5.81 -12.98
CA GLU A 95 10.43 -6.57 -11.74
C GLU A 95 8.99 -6.93 -11.45
N HIS A 96 8.83 -8.06 -10.77
CA HIS A 96 7.53 -8.60 -10.37
C HIS A 96 6.87 -7.87 -9.19
N LEU A 97 7.48 -6.77 -8.75
CA LEU A 97 6.94 -5.84 -7.76
C LEU A 97 6.91 -4.42 -8.36
N LEU A 98 5.72 -3.85 -8.48
CA LEU A 98 5.50 -2.44 -8.75
C LEU A 98 5.35 -1.69 -7.43
N ASP A 99 6.04 -0.56 -7.35
CA ASP A 99 5.81 0.43 -6.31
C ASP A 99 4.57 1.27 -6.60
N LEU A 100 3.72 1.45 -5.58
CA LEU A 100 2.57 2.35 -5.62
C LEU A 100 2.57 3.37 -4.46
N SER A 101 3.66 3.50 -3.70
CA SER A 101 3.74 4.26 -2.43
C SER A 101 3.72 5.80 -2.61
N ALA A 102 3.26 6.66 -1.67
CA ALA A 102 2.81 6.49 -0.28
C ALA A 102 2.04 7.72 0.26
N GLN A 103 0.94 7.49 0.98
CA GLN A 103 0.26 8.54 1.76
C GLN A 103 0.81 8.65 3.20
N LEU A 104 0.82 9.85 3.79
CA LEU A 104 1.24 10.11 5.17
C LEU A 104 0.12 10.68 6.02
N SER A 105 0.05 10.26 7.28
CA SER A 105 -0.80 10.86 8.29
C SER A 105 -0.17 10.86 9.68
N ILE A 106 -0.76 11.65 10.59
CA ILE A 106 -0.47 11.59 12.02
C ILE A 106 -1.58 10.77 12.69
N VAL A 107 -1.23 9.61 13.25
CA VAL A 107 -2.17 8.78 14.02
C VAL A 107 -1.60 8.56 15.41
N GLY A 108 -2.41 8.82 16.45
CA GLY A 108 -1.95 8.69 17.84
C GLY A 108 -0.74 9.56 18.18
N GLY A 109 -0.56 10.71 17.50
CA GLY A 109 0.59 11.60 17.67
C GLY A 109 1.89 11.10 17.03
N ARG A 110 1.82 10.09 16.16
CA ARG A 110 2.96 9.51 15.46
C ARG A 110 2.81 9.65 13.95
N TRP A 111 3.91 9.89 13.26
CA TRP A 111 3.95 9.94 11.80
C TRP A 111 3.92 8.53 11.21
N LEU A 112 2.93 8.27 10.37
CA LEU A 112 2.75 6.99 9.71
C LEU A 112 2.64 7.20 8.22
N THR A 113 3.35 6.35 7.49
CA THR A 113 3.22 6.21 6.06
C THR A 113 2.44 4.95 5.73
N GLU A 114 1.76 4.97 4.61
CA GLU A 114 1.37 3.76 3.92
C GLU A 114 2.50 3.31 2.99
N LEU A 115 2.70 2.01 2.88
CA LEU A 115 3.66 1.38 1.99
C LEU A 115 2.90 0.34 1.16
N THR A 116 2.72 0.62 -0.14
CA THR A 116 1.97 -0.27 -1.03
C THR A 116 2.77 -0.71 -2.23
N VAL A 117 2.68 -2.01 -2.51
CA VAL A 117 3.23 -2.63 -3.71
C VAL A 117 2.17 -3.47 -4.41
N LEU A 118 2.23 -3.53 -5.73
CA LEU A 118 1.48 -4.48 -6.54
C LEU A 118 2.42 -5.58 -7.04
N ALA A 119 2.06 -6.82 -6.74
CA ALA A 119 2.83 -8.00 -7.12
C ALA A 119 2.19 -8.75 -8.30
N THR A 120 3.00 -9.22 -9.25
CA THR A 120 2.50 -10.07 -10.36
C THR A 120 2.12 -11.45 -9.83
N THR A 121 1.42 -12.27 -10.63
CA THR A 121 1.03 -13.64 -10.23
C THR A 121 2.19 -14.58 -9.95
N GLU A 122 3.41 -14.26 -10.39
CA GLU A 122 4.61 -15.07 -10.11
C GLU A 122 5.14 -14.92 -8.67
N VAL A 123 4.72 -13.88 -7.95
CA VAL A 123 5.11 -13.66 -6.55
C VAL A 123 4.01 -14.19 -5.66
N THR A 124 4.31 -15.10 -4.75
CA THR A 124 3.31 -15.67 -3.85
C THR A 124 3.49 -15.23 -2.40
N THR A 125 4.68 -14.76 -2.06
CA THR A 125 5.01 -14.22 -0.74
C THR A 125 5.84 -12.96 -0.86
N VAL A 126 5.62 -11.98 0.02
CA VAL A 126 6.46 -10.79 0.14
C VAL A 126 7.01 -10.68 1.56
N GLU A 127 8.32 -10.53 1.67
CA GLU A 127 8.98 -10.12 2.91
C GLU A 127 9.11 -8.60 2.90
N VAL A 128 8.63 -7.96 3.96
CA VAL A 128 8.75 -6.51 4.17
C VAL A 128 9.62 -6.27 5.38
N THR A 129 10.70 -5.52 5.21
CA THR A 129 11.61 -5.11 6.28
C THR A 129 11.54 -3.61 6.46
N TYR A 130 11.32 -3.14 7.69
CA TYR A 130 11.24 -1.73 8.01
C TYR A 130 11.59 -1.47 9.48
N GLY A 131 12.38 -0.43 9.75
CA GLY A 131 12.75 -0.06 11.12
C GLY A 131 13.46 -1.16 11.91
N GLY A 132 14.17 -2.08 11.25
CA GLY A 132 14.84 -3.24 11.86
C GLY A 132 13.93 -4.43 12.16
N GLU A 133 12.65 -4.33 11.83
CA GLU A 133 11.68 -5.42 11.93
C GLU A 133 11.37 -5.98 10.54
N SER A 134 10.98 -7.25 10.48
CA SER A 134 10.55 -7.90 9.24
C SER A 134 9.25 -8.65 9.45
N ILE A 135 8.36 -8.57 8.47
CA ILE A 135 7.15 -9.37 8.38
C ILE A 135 7.08 -10.06 7.03
N THR A 136 6.46 -11.24 6.99
CA THR A 136 6.23 -11.99 5.77
C THR A 136 4.72 -12.08 5.53
N VAL A 137 4.28 -11.62 4.37
CA VAL A 137 2.86 -11.60 4.01
C VAL A 137 2.62 -12.47 2.77
N PRO A 138 1.60 -13.35 2.79
CA PRO A 138 1.15 -14.00 1.57
C PRO A 138 0.55 -12.94 0.63
N VAL A 139 0.84 -13.05 -0.67
CA VAL A 139 0.29 -12.14 -1.66
C VAL A 139 -1.20 -12.46 -1.87
N PRO A 140 -2.13 -11.51 -1.66
CA PRO A 140 -3.55 -11.76 -1.87
C PRO A 140 -3.87 -11.97 -3.36
N PRO A 141 -5.06 -12.47 -3.70
CA PRO A 141 -5.47 -12.65 -5.10
C PRO A 141 -5.39 -11.37 -5.95
N SER A 142 -5.60 -10.18 -5.35
CA SER A 142 -5.44 -8.88 -6.00
C SER A 142 -3.98 -8.53 -6.32
N GLY A 143 -3.02 -9.16 -5.66
CA GLY A 143 -1.60 -8.81 -5.76
C GLY A 143 -1.21 -7.56 -4.97
N LEU A 144 -2.19 -6.82 -4.44
CA LEU A 144 -1.97 -5.56 -3.75
C LEU A 144 -1.66 -5.83 -2.28
N ILE A 145 -0.48 -5.38 -1.84
CA ILE A 145 -0.06 -5.46 -0.44
C ILE A 145 0.10 -4.03 0.04
N THR A 146 -0.59 -3.69 1.13
CA THR A 146 -0.45 -2.41 1.81
C THR A 146 -0.07 -2.65 3.27
N LEU A 147 0.85 -1.89 3.81
CA LEU A 147 1.25 -1.93 5.22
C LEU A 147 1.50 -0.53 5.75
N PRO A 148 1.14 -0.25 7.01
CA PRO A 148 1.57 0.97 7.67
C PRO A 148 3.05 0.88 8.07
N GLY A 149 3.77 2.00 7.98
CA GLY A 149 5.13 2.16 8.47
C GLY A 149 5.23 3.36 9.41
N LEU A 150 5.64 3.13 10.66
CA LEU A 150 5.97 4.20 11.60
C LEU A 150 7.29 4.88 11.21
N ILE A 151 7.24 6.16 10.84
CA ILE A 151 8.46 6.94 10.52
C ILE A 151 9.23 7.24 11.81
N ARG A 152 10.39 6.60 11.99
CA ARG A 152 11.25 6.77 13.17
C ARG A 152 12.44 7.68 12.87
N SER A 153 12.97 7.57 11.65
CA SER A 153 14.09 8.35 11.14
C SER A 153 13.89 8.70 9.67
N VAL A 154 14.55 9.76 9.21
CA VAL A 154 14.67 10.09 7.77
C VAL A 154 15.58 9.11 7.03
N ASP A 155 16.38 8.33 7.77
CA ASP A 155 17.29 7.32 7.21
C ASP A 155 16.70 5.90 7.24
N ASP A 156 15.46 5.73 7.69
CA ASP A 156 14.84 4.41 7.70
C ASP A 156 14.72 3.88 6.26
N VAL A 157 14.86 2.57 6.06
CA VAL A 157 14.65 1.96 4.74
C VAL A 157 13.54 0.94 4.83
N ALA A 158 12.50 1.11 4.03
CA ALA A 158 11.53 0.05 3.80
C ALA A 158 12.00 -0.81 2.61
N ARG A 159 12.02 -2.13 2.77
CA ARG A 159 12.42 -3.06 1.72
C ARG A 159 11.37 -4.14 1.53
N PHE A 160 10.95 -4.34 0.29
CA PHE A 160 10.02 -5.36 -0.13
C PHE A 160 10.76 -6.37 -0.99
N ARG A 161 10.64 -7.66 -0.68
CA ARG A 161 11.25 -8.75 -1.44
C ARG A 161 10.16 -9.75 -1.79
N GLY A 162 9.93 -9.94 -3.07
CA GLY A 162 8.90 -10.86 -3.58
C GLY A 162 9.51 -12.19 -3.95
N PHE A 163 8.90 -13.28 -3.48
CA PHE A 163 9.31 -14.65 -3.73
C PHE A 163 8.21 -15.45 -4.41
N ASP A 164 8.60 -16.41 -5.24
CA ASP A 164 7.68 -17.43 -5.77
C ASP A 164 7.49 -18.62 -4.81
N ASP A 165 6.69 -19.59 -5.22
CA ASP A 165 6.40 -20.81 -4.44
C ASP A 165 7.62 -21.72 -4.20
N SER A 166 8.70 -21.55 -4.99
CA SER A 166 9.96 -22.26 -4.77
C SER A 166 10.90 -21.54 -3.79
N GLY A 167 10.52 -20.34 -3.36
CA GLY A 167 11.35 -19.44 -2.56
C GLY A 167 12.37 -18.65 -3.37
N ALA A 168 12.27 -18.64 -4.70
CA ALA A 168 13.15 -17.85 -5.54
C ALA A 168 12.73 -16.37 -5.54
N LEU A 169 13.70 -15.47 -5.41
CA LEU A 169 13.46 -14.03 -5.46
C LEU A 169 13.05 -13.60 -6.88
N ARG A 170 11.92 -12.89 -6.98
CA ARG A 170 11.34 -12.40 -8.23
C ARG A 170 11.37 -10.88 -8.36
N GLY A 171 11.50 -10.14 -7.27
CA GLY A 171 11.58 -8.69 -7.31
C GLY A 171 12.00 -8.11 -5.97
N MET A 172 12.56 -6.90 -6.00
CA MET A 172 12.95 -6.19 -4.79
C MET A 172 12.77 -4.68 -4.95
N ARG A 173 12.06 -4.07 -4.01
CA ARG A 173 11.92 -2.61 -3.92
C ARG A 173 12.49 -2.13 -2.61
N SER A 174 13.24 -1.03 -2.65
CA SER A 174 13.73 -0.36 -1.46
C SER A 174 13.33 1.11 -1.52
N TYR A 175 12.99 1.65 -0.36
CA TYR A 175 12.45 2.99 -0.20
C TYR A 175 13.17 3.72 0.92
N LEU A 176 13.43 5.02 0.72
CA LEU A 176 13.84 5.96 1.77
C LEU A 176 12.76 7.03 2.00
N PRO A 177 12.55 7.54 3.23
CA PRO A 177 11.76 8.72 3.46
C PRO A 177 12.34 9.89 2.65
N LEU A 178 11.48 10.74 2.09
CA LEU A 178 11.92 11.99 1.47
C LEU A 178 12.67 12.85 2.48
N THR A 179 13.78 13.42 2.04
CA THR A 179 14.65 14.26 2.86
C THR A 179 14.01 15.62 3.14
N GLU A 180 14.52 16.35 4.12
CA GLU A 180 14.08 17.72 4.39
C GLU A 180 14.34 18.67 3.21
N SER A 181 15.35 18.40 2.38
CA SER A 181 15.63 19.16 1.17
C SER A 181 14.54 18.95 0.11
N ASP A 182 14.07 17.72 -0.04
CA ASP A 182 12.96 17.37 -0.94
C ASP A 182 11.66 18.07 -0.50
N ARG A 183 11.47 18.22 0.83
CA ARG A 183 10.32 18.91 1.42
C ARG A 183 10.33 20.43 1.24
N ARG A 184 11.51 21.06 1.06
CA ARG A 184 11.66 22.54 0.97
C ARG A 184 11.25 23.14 -0.37
N HIS A 185 11.12 22.34 -1.43
CA HIS A 185 10.87 22.81 -2.79
C HIS A 185 9.38 22.80 -3.19
N GLY A 186 8.48 22.76 -2.19
CA GLY A 186 7.05 22.59 -2.37
C GLY A 186 6.65 21.16 -2.06
N TRP A 187 5.53 20.96 -1.37
CA TRP A 187 4.96 19.63 -1.15
C TRP A 187 4.61 19.05 -2.52
N PRO A 188 5.22 17.95 -3.02
CA PRO A 188 4.48 17.14 -3.95
C PRO A 188 3.29 16.59 -3.17
N THR A 189 2.10 16.76 -3.71
CA THR A 189 0.99 15.89 -3.32
C THR A 189 1.46 14.45 -3.60
N GLU A 190 1.29 13.58 -2.60
CA GLU A 190 1.17 12.10 -2.76
C GLU A 190 2.38 11.17 -2.51
N SER A 191 3.62 11.60 -2.21
CA SER A 191 4.61 10.61 -1.74
C SER A 191 5.59 11.11 -0.68
N PHE A 192 5.83 10.28 0.34
CA PHE A 192 6.87 10.47 1.37
C PHE A 192 8.07 9.55 1.20
N TRP A 193 8.11 8.76 0.12
CA TRP A 193 9.19 7.84 -0.14
C TRP A 193 9.80 8.09 -1.51
N THR A 194 11.09 7.83 -1.63
CA THR A 194 11.78 7.75 -2.91
C THR A 194 12.32 6.34 -3.10
N VAL A 195 12.19 5.84 -4.33
CA VAL A 195 12.74 4.55 -4.72
C VAL A 195 14.24 4.66 -4.80
N ILE A 196 14.95 3.76 -4.12
CA ILE A 196 16.40 3.63 -4.24
C ILE A 196 16.69 2.72 -5.43
N GLU A 197 17.43 3.23 -6.43
CA GLU A 197 17.97 2.44 -7.55
C GLU A 197 19.21 1.63 -7.15
#